data_AF-A0A401LG82-F1
#
_entry.id   AF-A0A401LG82-F1
#
_cell.length_a   1.000
_cell.length_b   1.000
_cell.length_c   1.000
_cell.angle_alpha   90.00
_cell.angle_beta   90.00
_cell.angle_gamma   90.00
#
_symmetry.space_group_name_H-M   'P 1'
#
loop_
_entity.id
_entity.type
_entity.pdbx_description
1 polymer ?
#
loop_
_entity_poly.entity_id
_entity_poly.type
_entity_poly.pdbx_seq_one_letter_code
_entity_poly.pdbx_strand_id
1 'polypeptide(L)'
;MIPQITKATAEELGLTPGCEVIFHYTVIGTGEEKLRKIRKRRKGTVTDLYAHLFRITWTGAKWKECFAYSMLQRREGSWIEIKGVR
;
A
#
# COMPACT_ATOMS: atom_id res chain seq x y z
N MET A 1 6.36 18.95 6.41
CA MET A 1 5.04 18.79 5.78
C MET A 1 5.13 17.62 4.81
N ILE A 2 4.34 16.58 5.00
CA ILE A 2 4.25 15.48 4.03
C ILE A 2 3.40 16.00 2.85
N PRO A 3 3.86 15.91 1.59
CA PRO A 3 3.02 16.26 0.45
C PRO A 3 1.78 15.37 0.46
N GLN A 4 0.60 15.98 0.51
CA GLN A 4 -0.65 15.24 0.38
C GLN A 4 -0.75 14.76 -1.07
N ILE A 5 -0.70 13.45 -1.30
CA ILE A 5 -1.05 12.89 -2.60
C ILE A 5 -2.56 12.99 -2.73
N THR A 6 -3.02 13.65 -3.79
CA THR A 6 -4.43 13.75 -4.14
C THR A 6 -4.87 12.51 -4.94
N LYS A 7 -6.18 12.28 -5.07
CA LYS A 7 -6.71 11.24 -5.95
C LYS A 7 -6.17 11.38 -7.38
N ALA A 8 -6.20 12.58 -7.94
CA ALA A 8 -5.73 12.82 -9.31
C ALA A 8 -4.25 12.45 -9.49
N THR A 9 -3.39 12.85 -8.56
CA THR A 9 -1.97 12.46 -8.56
C THR A 9 -1.80 10.94 -8.41
N ALA A 10 -2.63 10.27 -7.62
CA ALA A 10 -2.59 8.82 -7.49
C ALA A 10 -2.99 8.12 -8.80
N GLU A 11 -4.02 8.63 -9.48
CA GLU A 11 -4.45 8.14 -10.79
C GLU A 11 -3.36 8.36 -11.86
N GLU A 12 -2.68 9.51 -11.87
CA GLU A 12 -1.52 9.78 -12.74
C GLU A 12 -0.35 8.81 -12.49
N LEU A 13 -0.18 8.35 -11.26
CA LEU A 13 0.80 7.30 -10.90
C LEU A 13 0.36 5.88 -11.33
N GLY A 14 -0.79 5.75 -11.99
CA GLY A 14 -1.34 4.49 -12.47
C GLY A 14 -2.23 3.76 -11.46
N LEU A 15 -2.64 4.41 -10.36
CA LEU A 15 -3.58 3.81 -9.42
C LEU A 15 -4.99 3.83 -10.01
N THR A 16 -5.51 2.65 -10.35
CA THR A 16 -6.84 2.48 -10.92
C THR A 16 -7.51 1.23 -10.35
N PRO A 17 -8.84 1.17 -10.26
CA PRO A 17 -9.52 -0.08 -9.91
C PRO A 17 -9.09 -1.21 -10.86
N GLY A 18 -8.72 -2.36 -10.28
CA GLY A 18 -8.18 -3.51 -11.01
C GLY A 18 -6.65 -3.57 -11.06
N CYS A 19 -5.93 -2.51 -10.68
CA CYS A 19 -4.46 -2.56 -10.69
C CYS A 19 -3.91 -3.42 -9.55
N GLU A 20 -2.82 -4.12 -9.83
CA GLU A 20 -2.08 -4.88 -8.83
C GLU A 20 -1.20 -3.95 -7.98
N VAL A 21 -1.11 -4.26 -6.69
CA VAL A 21 -0.28 -3.50 -5.74
C VAL A 21 0.51 -4.43 -4.85
N ILE A 22 1.68 -3.97 -4.41
CA ILE A 22 2.50 -4.64 -3.39
C ILE A 22 2.65 -3.70 -2.19
N PHE A 23 2.15 -4.13 -1.05
CA PHE A 23 2.39 -3.47 0.22
C PHE A 23 3.68 -3.96 0.84
N HIS A 24 4.67 -3.08 0.95
CA HIS A 24 5.90 -3.32 1.67
C HIS A 24 5.73 -2.80 3.08
N TYR A 25 5.97 -3.65 4.08
CA TYR A 25 5.90 -3.25 5.48
C TYR A 25 6.98 -3.94 6.31
N THR A 26 7.39 -3.30 7.39
CA THR A 26 8.37 -3.83 8.32
C THR A 26 7.66 -4.27 9.59
N VAL A 27 7.89 -5.50 10.03
CA VAL A 27 7.45 -5.98 11.33
C VAL A 27 8.66 -6.13 12.25
N ILE A 28 8.48 -5.81 13.52
CA ILE A 28 9.49 -6.04 14.54
C ILE A 28 9.22 -7.43 15.11
N GLY A 29 10.14 -8.37 14.90
CA GLY A 29 10.05 -9.68 15.53
C GLY A 29 10.41 -9.60 17.01
N THR A 30 9.56 -10.16 17.88
CA THR A 30 9.74 -10.21 19.34
C THR A 30 10.45 -11.50 19.78
N GLY A 31 11.51 -11.91 19.07
CA GLY A 31 12.36 -13.05 19.49
C GLY A 31 13.39 -12.61 20.52
N GLU A 32 13.61 -13.43 21.56
CA GLU A 32 14.24 -13.15 22.87
C GLU A 32 15.63 -12.49 22.92
N GLU A 33 16.31 -12.17 21.81
CA GLU A 33 17.64 -11.54 21.92
C GLU A 33 17.87 -10.27 21.09
N LYS A 34 17.16 -9.99 19.98
CA LYS A 34 17.34 -8.73 19.23
C LYS A 34 16.07 -8.36 18.48
N LEU A 35 15.60 -7.11 18.63
CA LEU A 35 14.54 -6.51 17.81
C LEU A 35 14.96 -6.52 16.33
N ARG A 36 14.61 -7.58 15.59
CA ARG A 36 14.93 -7.69 14.15
C ARG A 36 13.79 -7.08 13.34
N LYS A 37 14.10 -6.06 12.53
CA LYS A 37 13.20 -5.49 11.51
C LYS A 37 13.10 -6.48 10.33
N ILE A 38 11.96 -7.17 10.19
CA ILE A 38 11.69 -8.08 9.08
C ILE A 38 10.87 -7.35 8.02
N ARG A 39 11.39 -7.27 6.79
CA ARG A 39 10.64 -6.73 5.65
C ARG A 39 9.68 -7.80 5.12
N LYS A 40 8.40 -7.46 5.04
CA LYS A 40 7.32 -8.29 4.51
C LYS A 40 6.70 -7.60 3.29
N ARG A 41 6.08 -8.41 2.43
CA ARG A 41 5.37 -7.96 1.24
C ARG A 41 4.02 -8.64 1.17
N ARG A 42 2.96 -7.90 0.86
CA ARG A 42 1.62 -8.42 0.64
C ARG A 42 1.11 -7.95 -0.72
N LYS A 43 0.61 -8.87 -1.55
CA LYS A 43 0.01 -8.56 -2.84
C LYS A 43 -1.49 -8.33 -2.68
N GLY A 44 -2.02 -7.40 -3.45
CA GLY A 44 -3.46 -7.12 -3.52
C GLY A 44 -3.84 -6.42 -4.80
N THR A 45 -5.14 -6.18 -4.94
CA THR A 45 -5.73 -5.50 -6.08
C THR A 45 -6.52 -4.30 -5.59
N VAL A 46 -6.33 -3.14 -6.21
CA VAL A 46 -7.12 -1.95 -5.92
C VAL A 46 -8.55 -2.16 -6.39
N THR A 47 -9.53 -1.87 -5.55
CA THR A 47 -10.95 -2.10 -5.88
C THR A 47 -11.74 -0.81 -6.02
N ASP A 48 -11.45 0.21 -5.22
CA ASP A 48 -12.24 1.43 -5.15
C ASP A 48 -11.34 2.64 -4.90
N LEU A 49 -11.62 3.77 -5.57
CA LEU A 49 -10.94 5.05 -5.36
C LEU A 49 -11.93 6.10 -4.84
N TYR A 50 -11.63 6.69 -3.68
CA TYR A 50 -12.41 7.78 -3.07
C TYR A 50 -11.62 9.08 -3.03
N ALA A 51 -12.23 10.18 -2.58
CA ALA A 51 -11.58 11.50 -2.57
C ALA A 51 -10.26 11.54 -1.77
N HIS A 52 -10.18 10.83 -0.64
CA HIS A 52 -9.03 10.90 0.29
C HIS A 52 -8.35 9.54 0.56
N LEU A 53 -8.90 8.45 0.05
CA LEU A 53 -8.44 7.10 0.31
C LEU A 53 -8.81 6.16 -0.84
N PHE A 54 -8.19 4.99 -0.86
CA PHE A 54 -8.49 3.91 -1.79
C PHE A 54 -8.60 2.59 -1.04
N ARG A 55 -9.19 1.59 -1.68
CA ARG A 55 -9.36 0.25 -1.12
C ARG A 55 -8.56 -0.79 -1.87
N ILE A 56 -7.96 -1.71 -1.13
CA ILE A 56 -7.27 -2.88 -1.64
C ILE A 56 -7.97 -4.13 -1.13
N THR A 57 -8.20 -5.10 -2.02
CA THR A 57 -8.48 -6.49 -1.63
C THR A 57 -7.17 -7.27 -1.71
N TRP A 58 -6.74 -7.84 -0.59
CA TRP A 58 -5.50 -8.63 -0.57
C TRP A 58 -5.72 -10.03 -1.12
N THR A 59 -4.66 -10.61 -1.71
CA THR A 59 -4.70 -11.99 -2.21
C THR A 59 -5.10 -12.95 -1.08
N GLY A 60 -6.18 -13.71 -1.28
CA GLY A 60 -6.74 -14.65 -0.31
C GLY A 60 -7.57 -14.02 0.82
N ALA A 61 -7.75 -12.70 0.85
CA ALA A 61 -8.62 -12.04 1.82
C ALA A 61 -10.06 -11.91 1.29
N LYS A 62 -11.04 -12.02 2.20
CA LYS A 62 -12.47 -11.79 1.90
C LYS A 62 -12.91 -10.35 2.15
N TRP A 63 -12.05 -9.52 2.74
CA TRP A 63 -12.36 -8.13 3.10
C TRP A 63 -11.46 -7.14 2.36
N LYS A 64 -11.96 -5.92 2.24
CA LYS A 64 -11.27 -4.76 1.66
C LYS A 64 -10.62 -3.96 2.79
N GLU A 65 -9.38 -3.53 2.59
CA GLU A 65 -8.67 -2.65 3.52
C GLU A 65 -8.51 -1.25 2.89
N CYS A 66 -8.68 -0.20 3.70
CA CYS A 66 -8.63 1.20 3.26
C CYS A 66 -7.25 1.81 3.51
N PHE A 67 -6.74 2.58 2.55
CA PHE A 67 -5.45 3.26 2.63
C PHE A 67 -5.54 4.71 2.19
N ALA A 68 -4.82 5.58 2.86
CA ALA A 68 -4.62 6.96 2.41
C ALA A 68 -3.65 7.00 1.22
N TYR A 69 -3.84 7.95 0.30
CA TYR A 69 -2.96 8.12 -0.85
C TYR A 69 -1.50 8.42 -0.49
N SER A 70 -1.25 8.95 0.71
CA SER A 70 0.10 9.15 1.25
C SER A 70 0.92 7.84 1.35
N MET A 71 0.27 6.68 1.36
CA MET A 71 0.92 5.37 1.36
C MET A 71 1.63 5.04 0.04
N LEU A 72 1.33 5.76 -1.06
CA LEU A 72 2.03 5.62 -2.33
C LEU A 72 3.43 6.27 -2.31
N GLN A 73 3.71 7.12 -1.31
CA GLN A 73 5.06 7.64 -1.10
C GLN A 73 5.92 6.56 -0.46
N ARG A 74 7.06 6.25 -1.08
CA ARG A 74 8.04 5.34 -0.50
C ARG A 74 8.59 5.93 0.81
N ARG A 75 8.29 5.26 1.93
CA ARG A 75 8.74 5.65 3.27
C ARG A 75 9.38 4.49 4.00
N GLU A 76 10.19 4.81 5.01
CA GLU A 76 10.66 3.82 5.96
C GLU A 76 9.46 3.24 6.73
N GLY A 77 9.50 1.94 7.03
CA GLY A 77 8.41 1.24 7.69
C GLY A 77 7.46 0.62 6.67
N SER A 78 6.60 1.42 6.04
CA SER A 78 5.54 0.91 5.16
C SER A 78 5.21 1.81 3.97
N TRP A 79 4.97 1.22 2.80
CA TRP A 79 4.52 1.91 1.60
C TRP A 79 3.89 0.93 0.59
N ILE A 80 3.11 1.45 -0.35
CA ILE A 80 2.39 0.69 -1.38
C ILE A 80 3.01 0.99 -2.75
N GLU A 81 3.42 -0.07 -3.42
CA GLU A 81 3.90 -0.05 -4.80
C GLU A 81 2.76 -0.37 -5.75
N ILE A 82 2.54 0.47 -6.76
CA ILE A 82 1.63 0.18 -7.87
C ILE A 82 2.39 -0.65 -8.90
N LYS A 83 1.88 -1.84 -9.21
CA LYS A 83 2.36 -2.63 -10.35
C LYS A 83 1.52 -2.22 -11.55
N GLY A 84 2.12 -1.35 -12.37
CA GLY A 84 1.49 -0.90 -13.60
C GLY A 84 1.08 -2.09 -14.46
N VAL A 85 -0.15 -2.08 -14.95
CA VAL A 85 -0.56 -2.89 -16.09
C VAL A 85 0.10 -2.21 -17.29
N ARG A 86 1.14 -2.85 -17.82
CA ARG A 86 1.83 -2.38 -19.02
C ARG A 86 0.95 -2.57 -20.24
#